data_AF-A0A917J007-F1
#
_entry.id   AF-A0A917J007-F1
#
_cell.length_a   1.000
_cell.length_b   1.000
_cell.length_c   1.000
_cell.angle_alpha   90.00
_cell.angle_beta   90.00
_cell.angle_gamma   90.00
#
_symmetry.space_group_name_H-M   'P 1'
#
loop_
_entity.id
_entity.type
_entity.pdbx_description
1 polymer ?
#
loop_
_entity_poly.entity_id
_entity_poly.type
_entity_poly.pdbx_seq_one_letter_code
_entity_poly.pdbx_strand_id
1 'polypeptide(L)'
;MQKVYNNLNSYEQEIEKLAWASKESIFELVFFARRVANYLLDAPFTEPDKTETVQSLKKLGASLNSVTTTTTKTKELKEHFEKGKQEMRSTLQQFIASLAAHV
;
A
#
# COMPACT_ATOMS: atom_id res chain seq x y z
N MET A 1 -16.23 12.38 -4.86
CA MET A 1 -14.95 12.38 -4.13
C MET A 1 -15.03 11.86 -2.70
N GLN A 2 -16.04 12.24 -1.89
CA GLN A 2 -16.10 11.81 -0.47
C GLN A 2 -16.08 10.28 -0.24
N LYS A 3 -16.76 9.50 -1.08
CA LYS A 3 -16.67 8.02 -1.03
C LYS A 3 -15.25 7.51 -1.27
N VAL A 4 -14.50 8.16 -2.16
CA VAL A 4 -13.12 7.79 -2.46
C VAL A 4 -12.23 8.06 -1.26
N TYR A 5 -12.35 9.25 -0.68
CA TYR A 5 -11.62 9.64 0.52
C TYR A 5 -11.89 8.67 1.69
N ASN A 6 -13.15 8.32 1.95
CA ASN A 6 -13.51 7.37 3.00
C ASN A 6 -12.90 5.99 2.78
N ASN A 7 -12.91 5.49 1.54
CA ASN A 7 -12.29 4.20 1.22
C ASN A 7 -10.77 4.22 1.41
N LEU A 8 -10.10 5.30 1.02
CA LEU A 8 -8.65 5.43 1.19
C LEU A 8 -8.25 5.50 2.66
N ASN A 9 -9.02 6.22 3.48
CA ASN A 9 -8.83 6.21 4.94
C ASN A 9 -9.09 4.83 5.55
N SER A 10 -10.10 4.09 5.07
CA SER A 10 -10.32 2.69 5.49
C SER A 10 -9.10 1.82 5.16
N TYR A 11 -8.57 1.94 3.95
CA TYR A 11 -7.36 1.21 3.57
C TYR A 11 -6.15 1.57 4.43
N GLU A 12 -5.94 2.85 4.71
CA GLU A 12 -4.86 3.31 5.58
C GLU A 12 -4.95 2.67 6.98
N GLN A 13 -6.16 2.63 7.55
CA GLN A 13 -6.44 2.01 8.84
C GLN A 13 -6.31 0.49 8.82
N GLU A 14 -6.70 -0.17 7.73
CA GLU A 14 -6.47 -1.61 7.53
C GLU A 14 -4.97 -1.91 7.50
N ILE A 15 -4.18 -1.11 6.77
CA ILE A 15 -2.73 -1.25 6.67
C ILE A 15 -2.07 -1.01 8.03
N GLU A 16 -2.49 0.01 8.78
CA GLU A 16 -1.98 0.29 10.13
C GLU A 16 -2.12 -0.91 11.06
N LYS A 17 -3.23 -1.64 10.97
CA LYS A 17 -3.54 -2.78 11.82
C LYS A 17 -2.83 -4.07 11.40
N LEU A 18 -2.29 -4.14 10.18
CA LEU A 18 -1.50 -5.31 9.74
C LEU A 18 -0.30 -5.50 10.68
N ALA A 19 -0.16 -6.67 11.26
CA ALA A 19 0.95 -7.01 12.12
C ALA A 19 1.69 -8.22 11.57
N TRP A 20 3.01 -8.25 11.78
CA TRP A 20 3.77 -9.45 11.49
C TRP A 20 3.34 -10.60 12.42
N ALA A 21 2.73 -11.63 11.86
CA ALA A 21 2.36 -12.85 12.58
C ALA A 21 3.16 -14.07 12.08
N SER A 22 3.38 -14.15 10.76
CA SER A 22 4.07 -15.27 10.13
C SER A 22 4.72 -14.82 8.82
N LYS A 23 5.41 -15.75 8.15
CA LYS A 23 5.90 -15.52 6.79
C LYS A 23 4.78 -15.22 5.79
N GLU A 24 3.52 -15.49 6.12
CA GLU A 24 2.40 -15.19 5.24
C GLU A 24 1.99 -13.71 5.27
N SER A 25 2.31 -13.00 6.36
CA SER A 25 1.99 -11.57 6.53
C SER A 25 2.58 -10.68 5.43
N ILE A 26 3.72 -11.07 4.84
CA ILE A 26 4.30 -10.34 3.70
C ILE A 26 3.44 -10.50 2.42
N PHE A 27 2.79 -11.64 2.21
CA PHE A 27 1.87 -11.83 1.08
C PHE A 27 0.58 -11.04 1.28
N GLU A 28 0.10 -10.93 2.53
CA GLU A 28 -1.00 -10.02 2.87
C GLU A 28 -0.64 -8.58 2.50
N LEU A 29 0.57 -8.14 2.82
CA LEU A 29 1.06 -6.81 2.48
C LEU A 29 1.15 -6.58 0.96
N VAL A 30 1.65 -7.58 0.21
CA VAL A 30 1.64 -7.56 -1.27
C VAL A 30 0.22 -7.43 -1.81
N PHE A 31 -0.72 -8.20 -1.26
CA PHE A 31 -2.12 -8.17 -1.66
C PHE A 31 -2.73 -6.79 -1.40
N PHE A 32 -2.48 -6.19 -0.25
CA PHE A 32 -2.93 -4.83 0.07
C PHE A 32 -2.40 -3.79 -0.91
N ALA A 33 -1.10 -3.81 -1.21
CA ALA A 33 -0.50 -2.88 -2.16
C ALA A 33 -1.17 -2.96 -3.55
N ARG A 34 -1.43 -4.18 -4.04
CA ARG A 34 -2.14 -4.41 -5.30
C ARG A 34 -3.60 -3.95 -5.25
N ARG A 35 -4.30 -4.23 -4.14
CA ARG A 35 -5.71 -3.86 -3.93
C ARG A 35 -5.87 -2.34 -3.97
N VAL A 36 -5.05 -1.60 -3.25
CA VAL A 36 -5.11 -0.13 -3.23
C VAL A 36 -4.73 0.45 -4.59
N ALA A 37 -3.70 -0.08 -5.25
CA ALA A 37 -3.30 0.37 -6.58
C ALA A 37 -4.41 0.18 -7.62
N ASN A 38 -5.09 -0.97 -7.62
CA ASN A 38 -6.20 -1.24 -8.53
C ASN A 38 -7.41 -0.36 -8.21
N TYR A 39 -7.73 -0.20 -6.92
CA TYR A 39 -8.79 0.69 -6.49
C TYR A 39 -8.57 2.13 -6.99
N LEU A 40 -7.35 2.65 -6.86
CA LEU A 40 -6.99 3.98 -7.35
C LEU A 40 -7.09 4.05 -8.86
N LEU A 41 -6.60 3.05 -9.59
CA LEU A 41 -6.67 2.97 -11.04
C LEU A 41 -8.12 3.08 -11.54
N ASP A 42 -9.03 2.32 -10.94
CA ASP A 42 -10.44 2.24 -11.32
C ASP A 42 -11.29 3.43 -10.85
N ALA A 43 -10.79 4.20 -9.87
CA ALA A 43 -11.55 5.29 -9.31
C ALA A 43 -11.80 6.42 -10.35
N PRO A 44 -13.04 6.95 -10.47
CA PRO A 44 -13.42 7.87 -11.54
C PRO A 44 -13.05 9.32 -11.20
N PHE A 45 -11.76 9.57 -10.98
CA PHE A 45 -11.20 10.90 -10.78
C PHE A 45 -9.83 11.02 -11.47
N THR A 46 -9.47 12.25 -11.83
CA THR A 46 -8.23 12.58 -12.53
C THR A 46 -7.43 13.52 -11.65
N GLU A 47 -6.55 12.95 -10.84
CA GLU A 47 -5.66 13.69 -9.95
C GLU A 47 -4.23 13.48 -10.43
N PRO A 48 -3.40 14.53 -10.44
CA PRO A 48 -2.04 14.46 -11.00
C PRO A 48 -1.21 13.36 -10.34
N ASP A 49 -1.39 13.17 -9.04
CA ASP A 49 -0.61 12.22 -8.23
C ASP A 49 -1.16 10.79 -8.28
N LYS A 50 -2.32 10.56 -8.90
CA LYS A 50 -2.95 9.23 -8.96
C LYS A 50 -2.04 8.22 -9.67
N THR A 51 -1.50 8.59 -10.83
CA THR A 51 -0.67 7.70 -11.62
C THR A 51 0.63 7.35 -10.89
N GLU A 52 1.25 8.34 -10.25
CA GLU A 52 2.48 8.14 -9.48
C GLU A 52 2.22 7.25 -8.26
N THR A 53 1.15 7.51 -7.51
CA THR A 53 0.74 6.70 -6.35
C THR A 53 0.49 5.25 -6.76
N VAL A 54 -0.24 5.02 -7.86
CA VAL A 54 -0.48 3.68 -8.40
C VAL A 54 0.83 2.98 -8.78
N GLN A 55 1.76 3.69 -9.43
CA GLN A 55 3.06 3.12 -9.79
C GLN A 55 3.90 2.78 -8.55
N SER A 56 3.94 3.65 -7.55
CA SER A 56 4.66 3.42 -6.29
C SER A 56 4.11 2.19 -5.56
N LEU A 57 2.78 2.07 -5.43
CA LEU A 57 2.15 0.90 -4.82
C LEU A 57 2.40 -0.40 -5.61
N LYS A 58 2.37 -0.34 -6.95
CA LYS A 58 2.72 -1.50 -7.80
C LYS A 58 4.18 -1.92 -7.64
N LYS A 59 5.11 -0.96 -7.61
CA LYS A 59 6.54 -1.23 -7.39
C LYS A 59 6.78 -1.84 -6.01
N LEU A 60 6.15 -1.29 -4.98
CA LEU A 60 6.21 -1.83 -3.62
C LEU A 60 5.70 -3.27 -3.56
N GLY A 61 4.51 -3.54 -4.11
CA GLY A 61 3.96 -4.89 -4.17
C GLY A 61 4.85 -5.88 -4.94
N ALA A 62 5.51 -5.45 -6.01
CA ALA A 62 6.48 -6.27 -6.74
C ALA A 62 7.76 -6.53 -5.93
N SER A 63 8.29 -5.51 -5.25
CA SER A 63 9.46 -5.60 -4.40
C SER A 63 9.24 -6.57 -3.23
N LEU A 64 8.12 -6.42 -2.52
CA LEU A 64 7.73 -7.31 -1.43
C LEU A 64 7.54 -8.76 -1.91
N ASN A 65 6.92 -8.96 -3.08
CA ASN A 65 6.76 -10.28 -3.67
C ASN A 65 8.09 -10.89 -4.12
N SER A 66 9.07 -10.07 -4.52
CA SER A 66 10.43 -10.57 -4.81
C SER A 66 11.11 -11.07 -3.54
N VAL A 67 11.01 -10.31 -2.45
CA VAL A 67 11.55 -10.68 -1.13
C VAL A 67 11.00 -12.03 -0.65
N THR A 68 9.71 -12.33 -0.88
CA THR A 68 9.16 -13.64 -0.48
C THR A 68 9.79 -14.82 -1.21
N THR A 69 10.31 -14.60 -2.41
CA THR A 69 10.93 -15.65 -3.24
C THR A 69 12.42 -15.82 -2.98
N THR A 70 13.11 -14.77 -2.55
CA THR A 70 14.58 -14.76 -2.38
C THR A 70 15.02 -14.89 -0.92
N THR A 71 14.20 -14.45 0.03
CA THR A 71 14.55 -14.41 1.46
C THR A 71 13.92 -15.59 2.21
N THR A 72 14.76 -16.50 2.72
CA THR A 72 14.30 -17.68 3.49
C THR A 72 14.28 -17.44 5.01
N LYS A 73 15.01 -16.41 5.47
CA LYS A 73 15.15 -16.07 6.90
C LYS A 73 13.98 -15.22 7.39
N THR A 74 13.29 -15.72 8.42
CA THR A 74 12.11 -15.07 9.02
C THR A 74 12.38 -13.65 9.54
N LYS A 75 13.57 -13.40 10.10
CA LYS A 75 13.93 -12.07 10.65
C LYS A 75 14.02 -11.01 9.54
N GLU A 76 14.68 -11.35 8.43
CA GLU A 76 14.81 -10.46 7.28
C GLU A 76 13.43 -10.18 6.65
N LEU A 77 12.58 -11.21 6.51
CA LEU A 77 11.20 -11.03 6.02
C LEU A 77 10.38 -10.06 6.90
N LYS A 78 10.53 -10.15 8.24
CA LYS A 78 9.87 -9.22 9.15
C LYS A 78 10.34 -7.78 8.93
N GLU A 79 11.64 -7.56 8.77
CA GLU A 79 12.17 -6.22 8.50
C GLU A 79 11.66 -5.64 7.18
N HIS A 80 11.57 -6.47 6.13
CA HIS A 80 10.98 -6.08 4.86
C HIS A 80 9.48 -5.78 4.97
N PHE A 81 8.74 -6.57 5.76
CA PHE A 81 7.33 -6.33 6.03
C PHE A 81 7.12 -4.97 6.73
N GLU A 82 7.83 -4.69 7.82
CA GLU A 82 7.65 -3.44 8.57
C GLU A 82 8.02 -2.21 7.72
N LYS A 83 9.12 -2.29 6.96
CA LYS A 83 9.52 -1.23 6.02
C LYS A 83 8.48 -1.03 4.93
N GLY A 84 8.02 -2.11 4.29
CA GLY A 84 7.01 -2.02 3.24
C GLY A 84 5.66 -1.52 3.75
N LYS A 85 5.27 -1.89 4.97
CA LYS A 85 4.07 -1.37 5.62
C LYS A 85 4.18 0.13 5.83
N GLN A 86 5.30 0.61 6.35
CA GLN A 86 5.53 2.04 6.54
C GLN A 86 5.51 2.80 5.21
N GLU A 87 6.22 2.29 4.19
CA GLU A 87 6.24 2.90 2.85
C GLU A 87 4.83 2.98 2.25
N MET A 88 4.06 1.89 2.32
CA MET A 88 2.68 1.87 1.81
C MET A 88 1.79 2.89 2.53
N ARG A 89 1.90 2.99 3.87
CA ARG A 89 1.15 4.00 4.64
C ARG A 89 1.54 5.40 4.23
N SER A 90 2.84 5.71 4.15
CA SER A 90 3.31 7.04 3.78
C SER A 90 2.86 7.44 2.38
N THR A 91 2.97 6.56 1.39
CA THR A 91 2.46 6.81 0.03
C THR A 91 0.96 7.09 0.03
N LEU A 92 0.17 6.30 0.78
CA LEU A 92 -1.27 6.47 0.84
C LEU A 92 -1.67 7.75 1.59
N GLN A 93 -1.01 8.08 2.69
CA GLN A 93 -1.24 9.30 3.46
C GLN A 93 -0.90 10.56 2.66
N GLN A 94 0.21 10.56 1.92
CA GLN A 94 0.58 11.66 1.01
C GLN A 94 -0.50 11.87 -0.04
N PHE A 95 -0.98 10.79 -0.64
CA PHE A 95 -2.05 10.86 -1.63
C PHE A 95 -3.38 11.34 -1.04
N ILE A 96 -3.78 10.86 0.15
CA ILE A 96 -4.98 11.34 0.86
C ILE A 96 -4.86 12.84 1.18
N ALA A 97 -3.68 13.31 1.60
CA ALA A 97 -3.44 14.72 1.87
C ALA A 97 -3.52 15.57 0.60
N SER A 98 -2.93 15.09 -0.51
CA SER A 98 -3.05 15.73 -1.83
C SER A 98 -4.51 15.81 -2.27
N LEU A 99 -5.28 14.72 -2.13
CA LEU A 99 -6.72 14.74 -2.41
C LEU A 99 -7.47 15.76 -1.57
N ALA A 100 -7.19 15.85 -0.27
CA ALA A 100 -7.85 16.80 0.62
C ALA A 100 -7.60 18.27 0.23
N ALA A 101 -6.46 18.57 -0.40
CA ALA A 101 -6.17 19.92 -0.91
C ALA A 101 -6.98 20.28 -2.18
N HIS A 102 -7.57 19.28 -2.85
CA HIS A 102 -8.35 19.43 -4.09
C HIS A 102 -9.86 19.20 -3.90
N VAL A 103 -10.32 18.90 -2.68
CA VAL A 103 -11.73 18.63 -2.32
C VAL A 103 -12.40 19.85 -1.71
#